data_AF-A0A946BKJ4-F1
#
_entry.id   AF-A0A946BKJ4-F1
#
_cell.length_a   1.000
_cell.length_b   1.000
_cell.length_c   1.000
_cell.angle_alpha   90.00
_cell.angle_beta   90.00
_cell.angle_gamma   90.00
#
_symmetry.space_group_name_H-M   'P 1'
#
loop_
_entity.id
_entity.type
_entity.pdbx_description
1 polymer ?
#
loop_
_entity_poly.entity_id
_entity_poly.type
_entity_poly.pdbx_seq_one_letter_code
_entity_poly.pdbx_strand_id
1 'polypeptide(L)'
;MPRYVLTITVTLVILAAISGFRLGKRQISLDFTGVIEAVAEIHSASYGGLVGECYGWPGEGNSVFQVRCGTGLYSVDRLGRVEQMKEDGI
;
A
#
# COMPACT_ATOMS: atom_id res chain seq x y z
N MET A 1 22.07 40.43 -2.79
CA MET A 1 20.82 39.91 -2.20
C MET A 1 20.92 39.95 -0.68
N PRO A 2 19.88 40.41 0.04
CA PRO A 2 19.89 40.45 1.50
C PRO A 2 19.95 39.03 2.06
N ARG A 3 20.83 38.80 3.05
CA ARG A 3 21.03 37.47 3.66
C ARG A 3 19.74 36.88 4.26
N TYR A 4 18.82 37.75 4.68
CA TYR A 4 17.48 37.39 5.15
C TYR A 4 16.59 36.73 4.10
N VAL A 5 16.70 37.14 2.83
CA VAL A 5 15.90 36.53 1.76
C VAL A 5 16.35 35.10 1.54
N LEU A 6 17.66 34.85 1.66
CA LEU A 6 18.27 33.54 1.47
C LEU A 6 17.91 32.56 2.59
N THR A 7 17.86 33.02 3.85
CA THR A 7 17.42 32.18 4.97
C THR A 7 15.93 31.83 4.89
N ILE A 8 15.08 32.79 4.49
CA ILE A 8 13.63 32.59 4.34
C ILE A 8 13.33 31.60 3.21
N THR A 9 13.99 31.73 2.06
CA THR A 9 13.78 30.80 0.94
C THR A 9 14.23 29.38 1.28
N VAL A 10 15.39 29.23 1.93
CA VAL A 10 15.88 27.91 2.37
C VAL A 10 14.92 27.26 3.36
N THR A 11 14.40 28.00 4.33
CA THR A 11 13.43 27.45 5.30
C THR A 11 12.12 27.04 4.64
N LEU A 12 11.58 27.84 3.71
CA LEU A 12 10.40 27.49 2.93
C LEU A 12 10.59 26.21 2.11
N VAL A 13 11.74 26.06 1.45
CA VAL A 13 12.06 24.85 0.66
C VAL A 13 12.11 23.60 1.54
N ILE A 14 12.74 23.70 2.73
CA ILE A 14 12.82 22.57 3.66
C ILE A 14 11.42 22.18 4.18
N LEU A 15 10.59 23.16 4.55
CA LEU A 15 9.22 22.90 5.00
C LEU A 15 8.36 22.26 3.90
N ALA A 16 8.48 22.74 2.66
CA ALA A 16 7.81 22.14 1.51
C ALA A 16 8.25 20.68 1.30
N ALA A 17 9.55 20.39 1.37
CA ALA A 17 10.08 19.04 1.25
C ALA A 17 9.56 18.10 2.35
N ILE A 18 9.57 18.54 3.61
CA ILE A 18 9.06 17.74 4.75
C ILE A 18 7.57 17.48 4.61
N SER A 19 6.79 18.49 4.25
CA SER A 19 5.34 18.36 4.07
C SER A 19 4.99 17.42 2.91
N GLY A 20 5.65 17.57 1.76
CA GLY A 20 5.50 16.67 0.61
C GLY A 20 5.88 15.23 0.95
N PHE A 21 6.98 15.02 1.67
CA PHE A 21 7.41 13.69 2.11
C PHE A 21 6.41 13.02 3.07
N ARG A 22 5.85 13.80 4.02
CA ARG A 22 4.82 13.28 4.95
C ARG A 22 3.52 12.94 4.25
N LEU A 23 3.09 13.76 3.30
CA LEU A 23 1.89 13.51 2.51
C LEU A 23 2.07 12.29 1.60
N GLY A 24 3.21 12.17 0.92
CA GLY A 24 3.54 11.02 0.09
C GLY A 24 3.54 9.71 0.89
N LYS A 25 4.17 9.68 2.08
CA LYS A 25 4.13 8.49 2.96
C LYS A 25 2.73 8.11 3.42
N ARG A 26 1.88 9.08 3.74
CA ARG A 26 0.47 8.80 4.09
C ARG A 26 -0.29 8.23 2.90
N GLN A 27 -0.10 8.78 1.71
CA GLN A 27 -0.78 8.33 0.51
C GLN A 27 -0.40 6.88 0.17
N ILE A 28 0.89 6.55 0.27
CA ILE A 28 1.40 5.18 0.11
C ILE A 28 0.77 4.25 1.16
N SER A 29 0.77 4.64 2.44
CA SER A 29 0.15 3.84 3.50
C SER A 29 -1.35 3.60 3.27
N LEU A 30 -2.09 4.60 2.79
CA LEU A 30 -3.52 4.46 2.48
C LEU A 30 -3.75 3.53 1.28
N ASP A 31 -2.89 3.57 0.26
CA ASP A 31 -2.97 2.69 -0.91
C ASP A 31 -2.81 1.22 -0.50
N PHE A 32 -1.81 0.93 0.35
CA PHE A 32 -1.58 -0.42 0.90
C PHE A 32 -2.76 -0.91 1.72
N THR A 33 -3.32 -0.08 2.61
CA THR A 33 -4.50 -0.45 3.41
C THR A 33 -5.73 -0.67 2.53
N GLY A 34 -5.94 0.18 1.52
CA GLY A 34 -7.05 0.04 0.57
C GLY A 34 -6.98 -1.24 -0.26
N VAL A 35 -5.78 -1.66 -0.68
CA VAL A 35 -5.58 -2.94 -1.38
C VAL A 35 -5.91 -4.12 -0.46
N ILE A 36 -5.49 -4.08 0.81
CA ILE A 36 -5.80 -5.14 1.78
C ILE A 36 -7.31 -5.23 2.05
N GLU A 37 -7.98 -4.09 2.25
CA GLU A 37 -9.43 -4.04 2.47
C GLU A 37 -10.20 -4.57 1.25
N ALA A 38 -9.81 -4.19 0.03
CA ALA A 38 -10.46 -4.66 -1.20
C ALA A 38 -10.32 -6.19 -1.38
N VAL A 39 -9.14 -6.75 -1.09
CA VAL A 39 -8.94 -8.20 -1.14
C VAL A 39 -9.73 -8.90 -0.02
N ALA A 40 -9.75 -8.32 1.18
CA ALA A 40 -10.50 -8.85 2.30
C ALA A 40 -12.01 -8.88 2.04
N GLU A 41 -12.55 -7.86 1.37
CA GLU A 41 -13.95 -7.80 0.93
C GLU A 41 -14.26 -8.92 -0.07
N ILE A 42 -13.43 -9.10 -1.11
CA ILE A 42 -13.58 -10.16 -2.12
C ILE A 42 -13.52 -11.56 -1.47
N HIS A 43 -12.58 -11.77 -0.55
CA HIS A 43 -12.45 -13.02 0.18
C HIS A 43 -13.68 -13.29 1.06
N SER A 44 -14.14 -12.29 1.83
CA SER A 44 -15.33 -12.42 2.68
C SER A 44 -16.59 -12.74 1.88
N ALA A 45 -16.76 -12.12 0.70
CA ALA A 45 -17.89 -12.37 -0.19
C ALA A 45 -17.88 -13.78 -0.80
N SER A 46 -16.69 -14.33 -1.07
CA SER A 46 -16.54 -15.64 -1.72
C SER A 46 -16.50 -16.81 -0.74
N TYR A 47 -15.93 -16.61 0.46
CA TYR A 47 -15.60 -17.68 1.40
C TYR A 47 -16.16 -17.50 2.82
N GLY A 48 -16.80 -16.35 3.13
CA GLY A 48 -17.46 -16.13 4.41
C GLY A 48 -16.54 -15.86 5.61
N GLY A 49 -15.35 -15.31 5.38
CA GLY A 49 -14.34 -15.03 6.42
C GLY A 49 -14.38 -13.60 7.00
N LEU A 50 -13.74 -13.40 8.17
CA LEU A 50 -13.58 -12.11 8.83
C LEU A 50 -12.54 -11.25 8.09
N VAL A 51 -12.95 -10.04 7.68
CA VAL A 51 -12.12 -9.02 7.00
C VAL A 51 -10.86 -8.65 7.81
N GLY A 52 -10.90 -8.84 9.13
CA GLY A 52 -9.82 -8.46 10.06
C GLY A 52 -8.61 -9.39 10.13
N GLU A 53 -8.62 -10.55 9.46
CA GLU A 53 -7.50 -11.52 9.46
C GLU A 53 -6.64 -11.47 8.19
N CYS A 54 -6.82 -10.44 7.36
CA CYS A 54 -6.05 -10.26 6.14
C CYS A 54 -4.78 -9.45 6.39
N TYR A 55 -3.63 -10.01 6.05
CA TYR A 55 -2.33 -9.34 6.14
C TYR A 55 -1.72 -9.21 4.75
N GLY A 56 -1.26 -8.01 4.41
CA GLY A 56 -0.61 -7.71 3.13
C GLY A 56 0.88 -7.43 3.26
N TRP A 57 1.65 -7.84 2.26
CA TRP A 57 3.07 -7.50 2.12
C TRP A 57 3.38 -7.13 0.66
N PRO A 58 4.49 -6.40 0.41
CA PRO A 58 4.89 -6.09 -0.95
C PRO A 58 5.15 -7.38 -1.73
N GLY A 59 4.53 -7.50 -2.90
CA GLY A 59 4.71 -8.65 -3.78
C GLY A 59 6.09 -8.69 -4.41
N GLU A 60 6.48 -9.88 -4.86
CA GLU A 60 7.73 -10.12 -5.59
C GLU A 60 7.42 -10.54 -7.03
N GLY A 61 8.27 -10.15 -8.00
CA GLY A 61 8.07 -10.45 -9.43
C GLY A 61 6.94 -9.65 -10.08
N ASN A 62 5.93 -10.34 -10.60
CA ASN A 62 4.78 -9.72 -11.31
C ASN A 62 3.72 -9.13 -10.36
N SER A 63 3.66 -9.63 -9.12
CA SER A 63 2.73 -9.13 -8.10
C SER A 63 3.29 -7.87 -7.44
N VAL A 64 2.47 -6.82 -7.32
CA VAL A 64 2.83 -5.59 -6.59
C VAL A 64 2.51 -5.74 -5.11
N PHE A 65 1.43 -6.46 -4.82
CA PHE A 65 0.96 -6.73 -3.48
C PHE A 65 0.58 -8.20 -3.36
N GLN A 66 0.86 -8.76 -2.20
CA GLN A 66 0.38 -10.08 -1.82
C GLN A 66 -0.41 -9.92 -0.54
N VAL A 67 -1.56 -10.56 -0.45
CA VAL A 67 -2.46 -10.51 0.69
C VAL A 67 -2.84 -11.93 1.06
N ARG A 68 -2.65 -12.30 2.32
CA ARG A 68 -3.11 -13.57 2.87
C ARG A 68 -4.31 -13.31 3.75
N CYS A 69 -5.41 -14.01 3.47
CA CYS A 69 -6.61 -14.04 4.28
C CYS A 69 -6.86 -15.49 4.69
N GLY A 70 -6.64 -15.83 5.97
CA GLY A 70 -6.73 -17.21 6.46
C GLY A 70 -5.78 -18.15 5.70
N THR A 71 -6.34 -19.16 5.02
CA THR A 71 -5.61 -20.11 4.15
C THR A 71 -5.51 -19.67 2.68
N GLY A 72 -6.17 -18.57 2.29
CA GLY A 72 -6.13 -18.04 0.94
C GLY A 72 -4.96 -17.09 0.74
N LEU A 73 -4.14 -17.32 -0.30
CA LEU A 73 -3.11 -16.39 -0.75
C LEU A 73 -3.58 -15.70 -2.02
N TYR A 74 -3.49 -14.37 -2.04
CA TYR A 74 -3.89 -13.52 -3.16
C TYR A 74 -2.73 -12.65 -3.61
N SER A 75 -2.53 -12.55 -4.92
CA SER A 75 -1.62 -11.59 -5.54
C SER A 75 -2.41 -10.50 -6.24
N VAL A 76 -1.94 -9.26 -6.12
CA VAL A 76 -2.50 -8.09 -6.78
C VAL A 76 -1.46 -7.49 -7.72
N ASP A 77 -1.82 -7.38 -8.99
CA ASP A 77 -0.97 -6.82 -10.04
C ASP A 77 -1.02 -5.28 -10.06
N ARG A 78 -0.13 -4.66 -10.85
CA ARG A 78 -0.09 -3.19 -11.09
C ARG A 78 -1.41 -2.60 -11.62
N LEU A 79 -2.26 -3.47 -12.18
CA LEU A 79 -3.56 -3.11 -12.73
C LEU A 79 -4.70 -3.28 -11.70
N GLY A 80 -4.39 -3.66 -10.46
CA GLY A 80 -5.40 -3.91 -9.41
C GLY A 80 -6.16 -5.22 -9.60
N ARG A 81 -5.70 -6.11 -10.49
CA ARG A 81 -6.30 -7.45 -10.65
C ARG A 81 -5.87 -8.32 -9.49
N VAL A 82 -6.84 -8.94 -8.82
CA VAL A 82 -6.63 -9.87 -7.70
C VAL A 82 -6.73 -11.29 -8.26
N GLU A 83 -5.65 -12.06 -8.12
CA GLU A 83 -5.61 -13.48 -8.46
C GLU A 83 -5.32 -14.30 -7.20
N GLN A 84 -6.02 -15.43 -7.04
CA GLN A 84 -5.73 -16.36 -5.95
C GLN A 84 -4.53 -17.21 -6.37
N MET A 85 -3.43 -17.13 -5.64
CA MET A 85 -2.29 -18.01 -5.83
C MET A 85 -2.68 -19.38 -5.30
N LYS A 86 -2.66 -20.40 -6.18
CA LYS A 86 -2.69 -21.79 -5.72
C LYS A 86 -1.39 -22.03 -4.97
N GLU A 87 -1.51 -22.43 -3.70
CA GLU A 87 -0.40 -23.01 -2.96
C GLU A 87 -0.05 -24.31 -3.71
N ASP A 88 0.96 -24.25 -4.58
CA ASP A 88 1.48 -25.45 -5.24
C ASP A 88 2.02 -26.35 -4.14
N GLY A 89 1.24 -27.41 -3.88
CA GLY A 89 1.56 -28.43 -2.90
C GLY A 89 2.93 -29.02 -3.19
N ILE A 90 3.74 -29.12 -2.14
CA ILE A 90 4.92 -29.96 -2.07
C ILE A 90 4.53 -31.43 -2.33
#